data_AF-X0TQD4-F1
#
_entry.id   AF-X0TQD4-F1
#
_cell.length_a   1.000
_cell.length_b   1.000
_cell.length_c   1.000
_cell.angle_alpha   90.00
_cell.angle_beta   90.00
_cell.angle_gamma   90.00
#
_symmetry.space_group_name_H-M   'P 1'
#
loop_
_entity.id
_entity.type
_entity.pdbx_description
1 polymer ?
#
loop_
_entity_poly.entity_id
_entity_poly.type
_entity_poly.pdbx_seq_one_letter_code
_entity_poly.pdbx_strand_id
1 'polypeptide(L)' 'MELSSGTVLAIIGAAISMGLAAIASGIGVGLAGIAGAGVISEDPKKFGPVLVLQALPQTQGIY' A
#
# COMPACT_ATOMS: atom_id res chain seq x y z
N MET A 1 -32.17 -6.23 11.22
CA MET A 1 -31.49 -7.09 10.22
C MET A 1 -30.68 -8.08 11.02
N GLU A 2 -31.07 -9.36 11.02
CA GLU A 2 -30.29 -10.41 11.68
C GLU A 2 -29.04 -10.72 10.84
N LEU A 3 -27.87 -10.73 11.46
CA LEU A 3 -26.62 -11.09 10.79
C LEU A 3 -26.52 -12.62 10.71
N SER A 4 -26.51 -13.16 9.49
CA SER A 4 -26.26 -14.59 9.30
C SER A 4 -24.80 -14.93 9.62
N SER A 5 -24.51 -16.17 10.04
CA SER A 5 -23.14 -16.64 10.27
C SER A 5 -22.26 -16.47 9.03
N GLY A 6 -22.83 -16.62 7.82
CA GLY A 6 -22.13 -16.37 6.57
C GLY A 6 -21.72 -14.90 6.41
N THR A 7 -22.59 -13.97 6.78
CA THR A 7 -22.30 -12.52 6.75
C THR A 7 -21.20 -12.15 7.75
N VAL A 8 -21.22 -12.73 8.96
CA VAL A 8 -20.17 -12.50 9.97
C VAL A 8 -18.81 -12.95 9.46
N LEU A 9 -18.73 -14.15 8.89
CA LEU A 9 -17.49 -14.68 8.30
C LEU A 9 -17.00 -13.81 7.13
N ALA A 10 -17.91 -13.34 6.27
CA ALA A 10 -17.56 -12.46 5.16
C ALA A 10 -16.94 -11.13 5.63
N ILE A 11 -17.51 -10.52 6.68
CA ILE A 11 -16.99 -9.28 7.26
C ILE A 11 -15.60 -9.49 7.86
N ILE A 12 -15.39 -10.58 8.60
CA ILE A 12 -14.09 -10.91 9.19
C ILE A 12 -13.05 -11.15 8.09
N GLY A 13 -13.40 -11.91 7.06
CA GLY A 13 -12.52 -12.15 5.91
C GLY A 13 -12.11 -10.86 5.21
N ALA A 14 -13.08 -9.97 4.95
CA ALA A 14 -12.82 -8.66 4.36
C ALA A 14 -11.89 -7.81 5.23
N ALA A 15 -12.14 -7.76 6.54
CA ALA A 15 -11.32 -6.98 7.48
C ALA A 15 -9.87 -7.48 7.52
N ILE A 16 -9.66 -8.80 7.56
CA ILE A 16 -8.31 -9.40 7.57
C ILE A 16 -7.60 -9.12 6.25
N SER A 17 -8.28 -9.34 5.12
CA SER A 17 -7.70 -9.12 3.79
C SER A 17 -7.26 -7.67 3.61
N MET A 18 -8.16 -6.71 3.87
CA MET A 18 -7.87 -5.28 3.78
C MET A 18 -6.78 -4.83 4.77
N GLY A 19 -6.80 -5.35 6.00
CA GLY A 19 -5.81 -5.01 7.01
C GLY A 19 -4.40 -5.44 6.63
N LEU A 20 -4.23 -6.68 6.17
CA LEU A 20 -2.93 -7.21 5.76
C LEU A 20 -2.42 -6.51 4.49
N ALA A 21 -3.31 -6.29 3.52
CA ALA A 21 -3.03 -5.55 2.29
C ALA A 21 -2.52 -4.14 2.57
N ALA A 22 -3.19 -3.40 3.45
CA ALA A 22 -2.80 -2.04 3.85
C ALA A 22 -1.42 -2.02 4.55
N ILE A 23 -1.16 -2.97 5.44
CA ILE A 23 0.13 -3.07 6.15
C ILE A 23 1.28 -3.34 5.15
N ALA A 24 1.12 -4.35 4.30
CA ALA A 24 2.14 -4.72 3.31
C ALA A 24 2.41 -3.57 2.32
N SER A 25 1.35 -2.89 1.87
CA SER A 25 1.45 -1.74 0.99
C SER A 25 2.19 -0.57 1.66
N GLY A 26 1.83 -0.22 2.90
CA GLY A 26 2.50 0.84 3.65
C GLY A 26 4.00 0.61 3.82
N ILE A 27 4.41 -0.63 4.10
CA ILE A 27 5.82 -1.02 4.19
C ILE A 27 6.52 -0.81 2.84
N GLY A 28 5.93 -1.28 1.74
CA GLY A 28 6.49 -1.12 0.40
C GLY A 28 6.65 0.34 -0.02
N VAL A 29 5.66 1.18 0.29
CA VAL A 29 5.70 2.63 0.04
C VAL A 29 6.80 3.30 0.85
N GLY A 30 6.96 2.93 2.12
CA GLY A 30 8.02 3.44 2.98
C GLY A 30 9.41 3.12 2.42
N LEU A 31 9.64 1.87 2.03
CA LEU A 31 10.92 1.44 1.43
C LEU A 31 11.22 2.17 0.11
N ALA A 32 10.23 2.28 -0.79
CA ALA A 32 10.39 3.01 -2.04
C ALA A 32 10.64 4.51 -1.80
N GLY A 33 9.99 5.09 -0.78
CA GLY A 33 10.21 6.48 -0.37
C GLY A 33 11.62 6.73 0.15
N ILE A 34 12.17 5.85 0.98
CA ILE A 34 13.55 5.94 1.48
C ILE A 34 14.55 5.89 0.31
N ALA A 35 14.39 4.92 -0.59
CA ALA A 35 15.25 4.81 -1.77
C ALA A 35 15.11 6.04 -2.69
N GLY A 36 13.89 6.51 -2.91
CA GLY A 36 13.60 7.68 -3.73
C GLY A 36 14.18 8.97 -3.16
N ALA A 37 14.12 9.16 -1.85
CA ALA A 37 14.71 10.31 -1.16
C ALA A 37 16.24 10.36 -1.36
N GLY A 38 16.91 9.20 -1.30
CA GLY A 38 18.34 9.09 -1.61
C GLY A 38 18.65 9.55 -3.04
N VAL A 39 17.93 9.04 -4.03
CA VAL A 39 18.11 9.42 -5.44
C VAL A 39 17.87 10.92 -5.67
N ILE A 40 16.80 11.48 -5.09
CA ILE A 40 16.45 12.90 -5.25
C ILE A 40 17.48 13.81 -4.56
N SER A 41 18.10 13.35 -3.47
CA SER A 41 19.16 14.11 -2.80
C SER A 41 20.42 14.27 -3.65
N GLU A 42 20.72 13.30 -4.52
CA GLU A 42 21.83 13.37 -5.48
C GLU A 42 21.46 14.08 -6.78
N ASP A 43 20.27 13.81 -7.33
CA ASP A 43 19.77 14.40 -8.57
C ASP A 43 18.29 14.81 -8.44
N PRO A 44 18.02 16.08 -8.06
CA PRO A 44 16.66 16.59 -7.91
C PRO A 44 15.80 16.53 -9.18
N LYS A 45 16.42 16.45 -10.37
CA LYS A 45 15.67 16.37 -11.64
C LYS A 45 14.93 15.05 -11.80
N LYS A 46 15.29 14.02 -11.01
CA LYS A 46 14.64 12.71 -11.02
C LYS A 46 13.36 12.61 -10.20
N PHE A 47 12.89 13.72 -9.60
CA PHE A 47 11.67 13.72 -8.79
C PHE A 47 10.45 13.08 -9.48
N GLY A 48 10.15 13.47 -10.73
CA GLY A 48 8.99 12.96 -11.47
C GLY A 48 9.00 11.44 -11.64
N PRO A 49 10.06 10.85 -12.24
CA PRO A 49 10.19 9.41 -12.36
C PRO A 49 10.17 8.66 -11.01
N VAL A 50 10.85 9.20 -9.99
CA VAL A 50 10.89 8.60 -8.65
C VAL A 50 9.51 8.59 -8.00
N LEU A 51 8.71 9.64 -8.18
CA LEU A 51 7.34 9.71 -7.68
C LEU A 51 6.46 8.60 -8.28
N VAL A 52 6.59 8.34 -9.58
CA VAL A 52 5.86 7.25 -10.24
C VAL A 52 6.28 5.89 -9.69
N LEU A 53 7.59 5.66 -9.52
CA LEU A 53 8.10 4.40 -8.97
C LEU A 53 7.68 4.18 -7.52
N GLN A 54 7.62 5.24 -6.70
CA GLN A 54 7.13 5.19 -5.32
C GLN A 54 5.64 4.88 -5.22
N ALA A 55 4.85 5.17 -6.27
CA ALA A 55 3.42 4.85 -6.29
C ALA A 55 3.15 3.35 -6.54
N LEU A 56 4.06 2.60 -7.18
CA LEU A 56 3.83 1.19 -7.54
C LEU A 56 3.51 0.26 -6.35
N PRO A 57 4.18 0.38 -5.18
CA PRO A 57 3.85 -0.44 -4.01
C PRO A 57 2.47 -0.13 -3.39
N GLN A 58 1.81 0.98 -3.76
CA GLN A 58 0.45 1.30 -3.29
C GLN A 58 -0.62 0.38 -3.88
N THR A 59 -0.31 -0.34 -4.96
CA THR A 59 -1.28 -1.20 -5.66
C THR A 59 -1.85 -2.31 -4.78
N GLN A 60 -1.08 -2.81 -3.81
CA GLN A 60 -1.57 -3.82 -2.86
C GLN A 60 -2.65 -3.29 -1.91
N GLY A 61 -2.76 -1.98 -1.69
CA GLY A 61 -3.88 -1.40 -0.96
C GLY A 61 -5.12 -1.11 -1.82
N ILE A 62 -5.01 -1.24 -3.15
CA ILE A 62 -6.09 -0.95 -4.11
C ILE A 62 -6.86 -2.22 -4.48
N TYR A 63 -6.17 -3.36 -4.58
CA TYR A 63 -6.76 -4.67 -4.87
C TYR A 63 -7.19 -5.38 -3.58
#